data_AF-A0A7W0LCN1-F1
#
_entry.id   AF-A0A7W0LCN1-F1
#
_cell.length_a   1.000
_cell.length_b   1.000
_cell.length_c   1.000
_cell.angle_alpha   90.00
_cell.angle_beta   90.00
_cell.angle_gamma   90.00
#
_symmetry.space_group_name_H-M   'P 1'
#
loop_
_entity.id
_entity.type
_entity.pdbx_description
1 polymer ?
#
loop_
_entity_poly.entity_id
_entity_poly.type
_entity_poly.pdbx_seq_one_letter_code
_entity_poly.pdbx_strand_id
1 'polypeptide(L)'
;FGVAQPVELADYWVDKYEVTNRDFRRFVDAGGYRDRKYWTTPFRRGDRVLTFEEAMAGFRDATGRQGPATWELGSYAEGQEDFPVGGISWFEAEAYARFAGKELLTLYHWYFASGVDEIFSDMLRLSQFDSRGPVPIGTREAIGPWGAHDIAGNVKEWGRNESGDTGLRYIVGGGWNESAYRFAEPEARDPWQRDATFGVRLMKSTAPVPAASGRIADVRGDPASLVPVSDEQFALLRGFYAYDRAPLGARTEAVDDGSPHWRKETVSFAGPAGERIPAFFFAPKNATAPYQTIVFFPSSYAREIPSSDALDLVTFEFLVRSGRAVIYPVYEGTFERRKPTSGGMSGIRDRNVTWAKEVFRTIDYLEQRPDVDASRIGYYSLSLGAFFGPIPVALEPRIKASVFAAGGLRFNVPPEIQTANFMPRVKTPVLLINGTNDFAVPPPSRRRFLELLGTPPQHKKLVELEGGHVPVDARRFFREALDWYDRYLGAVK
;
A
#
# COMPACT_ATOMS: atom_id res chain seq x y z
N PHE A 1 5.00 13.51 7.41
CA PHE A 1 5.46 12.53 6.38
C PHE A 1 6.60 12.92 5.42
N GLY A 2 7.44 13.94 5.65
CA GLY A 2 8.69 14.12 4.88
C GLY A 2 8.56 14.34 3.36
N VAL A 3 7.33 14.46 2.85
CA VAL A 3 7.02 14.65 1.42
C VAL A 3 7.22 16.09 0.95
N ALA A 4 7.38 17.02 1.87
CA ALA A 4 7.53 18.43 1.55
C ALA A 4 8.37 19.14 2.62
N GLN A 5 9.03 20.23 2.24
CA GLN A 5 9.70 21.13 3.19
C GLN A 5 8.65 21.84 4.08
N PRO A 6 8.95 22.15 5.35
CA PRO A 6 8.04 22.87 6.23
C PRO A 6 7.64 24.24 5.66
N VAL A 7 6.38 24.63 5.84
CA VAL A 7 5.83 25.92 5.40
C VAL A 7 4.96 26.48 6.52
N GLU A 8 5.06 27.78 6.78
CA GLU A 8 4.18 28.52 7.67
C GLU A 8 2.86 28.86 6.94
N LEU A 9 1.73 28.52 7.54
CA LEU A 9 0.40 28.75 6.97
C LEU A 9 -0.21 30.01 7.59
N ALA A 10 -0.92 30.80 6.77
CA ALA A 10 -1.82 31.84 7.28
C ALA A 10 -3.07 31.21 7.90
N ASP A 11 -3.84 31.96 8.67
CA ASP A 11 -5.11 31.48 9.23
C ASP A 11 -6.08 31.05 8.14
N TYR A 12 -6.84 29.99 8.39
CA TYR A 12 -7.76 29.42 7.43
C TYR A 12 -8.92 28.68 8.10
N TRP A 13 -10.01 28.52 7.35
CA TRP A 13 -11.13 27.66 7.69
C TRP A 13 -11.20 26.47 6.75
N VAL A 14 -11.48 25.29 7.30
CA VAL A 14 -11.78 24.08 6.54
C VAL A 14 -13.24 23.74 6.72
N ASP A 15 -13.90 23.30 5.65
CA ASP A 15 -15.28 22.86 5.73
C ASP A 15 -15.43 21.66 6.68
N LYS A 16 -16.47 21.70 7.52
CA LYS A 16 -16.73 20.68 8.53
C LYS A 16 -16.91 19.27 7.95
N TYR A 17 -17.47 19.16 6.75
CA TYR A 17 -17.75 17.91 6.03
C TYR A 17 -17.24 17.97 4.59
N GLU A 18 -17.14 16.83 3.92
CA GLU A 18 -16.94 16.77 2.47
C GLU A 18 -18.12 17.42 1.73
N VAL A 19 -17.89 17.81 0.47
CA VAL A 19 -18.94 18.34 -0.39
C VAL A 19 -19.98 17.24 -0.66
N THR A 20 -21.25 17.55 -0.41
CA THR A 20 -22.35 16.60 -0.64
C THR A 20 -22.76 16.53 -2.10
N ASN A 21 -23.43 15.44 -2.49
CA ASN A 21 -24.13 15.32 -3.76
C ASN A 21 -25.12 16.48 -3.98
N ARG A 22 -25.88 16.87 -2.94
CA ARG A 22 -26.82 18.01 -3.00
C ARG A 22 -26.11 19.33 -3.30
N ASP A 23 -24.96 19.58 -2.68
CA ASP A 23 -24.21 20.80 -2.93
C ASP A 23 -23.58 20.82 -4.33
N PHE A 24 -23.00 19.70 -4.76
CA PHE A 24 -22.47 19.58 -6.12
C PHE A 24 -23.57 19.69 -7.18
N ARG A 25 -24.79 19.22 -6.88
CA ARG A 25 -25.95 19.37 -7.77
C ARG A 25 -26.32 20.83 -8.02
N ARG A 26 -26.17 21.71 -7.03
CA ARG A 26 -26.36 23.15 -7.22
C ARG A 26 -25.39 23.74 -8.25
N PHE A 27 -24.15 23.26 -8.28
CA PHE A 27 -23.16 23.63 -9.30
C PHE A 27 -23.58 23.16 -10.69
N VAL A 28 -24.02 21.90 -10.81
CA VAL A 28 -24.53 21.34 -12.07
C VAL A 28 -25.73 22.14 -12.59
N ASP A 29 -26.73 22.37 -11.74
CA ASP A 29 -27.98 23.06 -12.09
C ASP A 29 -27.74 24.53 -12.46
N ALA A 30 -26.76 25.18 -11.82
CA ALA A 30 -26.32 26.54 -12.16
C ALA A 30 -25.55 26.62 -13.50
N GLY A 31 -25.40 25.49 -14.22
CA GLY A 31 -24.69 25.43 -15.49
C GLY A 31 -23.17 25.37 -15.35
N GLY A 32 -22.67 24.82 -14.24
CA GLY A 32 -21.23 24.71 -13.95
C GLY A 32 -20.38 24.12 -15.08
N TYR A 33 -20.89 23.10 -15.78
CA TYR A 33 -20.24 22.46 -16.94
C TYR A 33 -20.36 23.26 -18.26
N ARG A 34 -21.10 24.36 -18.25
CA ARG A 34 -21.29 25.24 -19.43
C ARG A 34 -20.62 26.60 -19.24
N ASP A 35 -20.40 27.01 -18.00
CA ASP A 35 -19.80 28.31 -17.67
C ASP A 35 -18.28 28.21 -17.53
N ARG A 36 -17.57 28.65 -18.58
CA ARG A 36 -16.10 28.63 -18.65
C ARG A 36 -15.41 29.38 -17.51
N LYS A 37 -16.07 30.31 -16.82
CA LYS A 37 -15.44 31.10 -15.75
C LYS A 37 -14.96 30.25 -14.57
N TYR A 38 -15.53 29.06 -14.38
CA TYR A 38 -15.12 28.12 -13.34
C TYR A 38 -13.93 27.24 -13.76
N TRP A 39 -13.54 27.23 -15.03
CA TRP A 39 -12.57 26.29 -15.60
C TRP A 39 -11.31 27.02 -16.07
N THR A 40 -10.52 27.48 -15.10
CA THR A 40 -9.35 28.34 -15.38
C THR A 40 -8.05 27.57 -15.59
N THR A 41 -7.99 26.31 -15.17
CA THR A 41 -6.77 25.50 -15.31
C THR A 41 -6.75 24.78 -16.66
N PRO A 42 -5.65 24.85 -17.43
CA PRO A 42 -5.54 24.13 -18.69
C PRO A 42 -5.73 22.62 -18.54
N PHE A 43 -6.57 22.05 -19.39
CA PHE A 43 -6.86 20.61 -19.46
C PHE A 43 -5.73 19.85 -20.15
N ARG A 44 -4.70 19.44 -19.42
CA ARG A 44 -3.58 18.66 -19.99
C ARG A 44 -3.84 17.17 -19.93
N ARG A 45 -3.65 16.45 -21.03
CA ARG A 45 -3.65 14.98 -21.10
C ARG A 45 -2.40 14.53 -21.87
N GLY A 46 -1.40 14.06 -21.13
CA GLY A 46 -0.04 13.94 -21.66
C GLY A 46 0.46 15.31 -22.17
N ASP A 47 1.03 15.33 -23.36
CA ASP A 47 1.55 16.55 -23.98
C ASP A 47 0.48 17.45 -24.62
N ARG A 48 -0.78 16.97 -24.69
CA ARG A 48 -1.87 17.71 -25.35
C ARG A 48 -2.64 18.57 -24.35
N VAL A 49 -2.89 19.83 -24.72
CA VAL A 49 -3.87 20.69 -24.06
C VAL A 49 -5.20 20.55 -24.78
N LEU A 50 -6.26 20.17 -24.07
CA LEU A 50 -7.61 20.03 -24.59
C LEU A 50 -8.33 21.38 -24.58
N THR A 51 -9.22 21.57 -25.56
CA THR A 51 -10.22 22.65 -25.54
C THR A 51 -11.25 22.42 -24.43
N PHE A 52 -12.00 23.48 -24.09
CA PHE A 52 -13.08 23.38 -23.11
C PHE A 52 -14.12 22.33 -23.53
N GLU A 53 -14.52 22.34 -24.80
CA GLU A 53 -15.50 21.42 -25.37
C GLU A 53 -15.04 19.96 -25.27
N GLU A 54 -13.78 19.68 -25.61
CA GLU A 54 -13.20 18.35 -25.50
C GLU A 54 -13.13 17.87 -24.04
N ALA A 55 -12.79 18.77 -23.11
CA ALA A 55 -12.77 18.43 -21.69
C ALA A 55 -14.18 18.13 -21.16
N MET A 56 -15.15 18.98 -21.45
CA MET A 56 -16.55 18.80 -21.02
C MET A 56 -17.18 17.54 -21.65
N ALA A 57 -16.74 17.14 -22.84
CA ALA A 57 -17.18 15.89 -23.46
C ALA A 57 -16.73 14.64 -22.67
N GLY A 58 -15.66 14.75 -21.88
CA GLY A 58 -15.14 13.68 -21.01
C GLY A 58 -15.76 13.62 -19.62
N PHE A 59 -16.37 14.72 -19.15
CA PHE A 59 -17.00 14.77 -17.82
C PHE A 59 -18.47 14.35 -17.88
N ARG A 60 -18.65 13.03 -18.02
CA ARG A 60 -19.97 12.40 -18.10
C ARG A 60 -20.23 11.41 -16.98
N ASP A 61 -21.49 11.31 -16.61
CA ASP A 61 -22.07 10.33 -15.71
C ASP A 61 -22.20 8.95 -16.38
N ALA A 62 -22.67 7.94 -15.65
CA ALA A 62 -22.76 6.57 -16.16
C ALA A 62 -23.75 6.41 -17.33
N THR A 63 -24.63 7.39 -17.55
CA THR A 63 -25.62 7.42 -18.64
C THR A 63 -25.22 8.36 -19.79
N GLY A 64 -24.04 8.97 -19.71
CA GLY A 64 -23.52 9.90 -20.72
C GLY A 64 -24.00 11.34 -20.58
N ARG A 65 -24.68 11.72 -19.50
CA ARG A 65 -25.04 13.13 -19.21
C ARG A 65 -23.87 13.84 -18.50
N GLN A 66 -23.88 15.17 -18.46
CA GLN A 66 -22.84 15.92 -17.73
C GLN A 66 -23.02 15.75 -16.22
N GLY A 67 -21.94 15.43 -15.52
CA GLY A 67 -21.95 15.25 -14.07
C GLY A 67 -20.88 14.26 -13.56
N PRO A 68 -20.82 14.05 -12.24
CA PRO A 68 -19.96 13.05 -11.62
C PRO A 68 -20.12 11.66 -12.23
N ALA A 69 -19.04 10.89 -12.30
CA ALA A 69 -19.02 9.56 -12.94
C ALA A 69 -19.92 8.52 -12.25
N THR A 70 -20.24 8.72 -10.97
CA THR A 70 -21.10 7.85 -10.16
C THR A 70 -22.59 8.15 -10.31
N TRP A 71 -22.95 9.26 -10.96
CA TRP A 71 -24.33 9.68 -11.15
C TRP A 71 -24.97 8.97 -12.33
N GLU A 72 -26.30 9.04 -12.40
CA GLU A 72 -27.11 8.54 -13.49
C GLU A 72 -28.18 9.56 -13.88
N LEU A 73 -28.46 9.67 -15.18
CA LEU A 73 -29.49 10.54 -15.74
C LEU A 73 -29.35 12.02 -15.29
N GLY A 74 -28.12 12.48 -15.04
CA GLY A 74 -27.78 13.81 -14.59
C GLY A 74 -27.99 14.06 -13.08
N SER A 75 -28.14 13.00 -12.26
CA SER A 75 -28.36 13.12 -10.82
C SER A 75 -27.71 11.99 -10.01
N TYR A 76 -27.51 12.23 -8.72
CA TYR A 76 -27.24 11.18 -7.74
C TYR A 76 -28.50 10.33 -7.48
N ALA A 77 -28.31 9.13 -6.92
CA ALA A 77 -29.40 8.23 -6.54
C ALA A 77 -30.28 8.83 -5.44
N GLU A 78 -31.59 8.54 -5.47
CA GLU A 78 -32.55 9.02 -4.47
C GLU A 78 -32.13 8.62 -3.04
N GLY A 79 -32.21 9.57 -2.09
CA GLY A 79 -31.78 9.36 -0.71
C GLY A 79 -30.27 9.53 -0.47
N GLN A 80 -29.51 9.93 -1.50
CA GLN A 80 -28.07 10.19 -1.39
C GLN A 80 -27.70 11.68 -1.35
N GLU A 81 -28.66 12.55 -0.99
CA GLU A 81 -28.49 14.01 -0.96
C GLU A 81 -27.31 14.43 -0.05
N ASP A 82 -27.24 13.80 1.12
CA ASP A 82 -26.26 14.06 2.19
C ASP A 82 -25.03 13.14 2.13
N PHE A 83 -24.90 12.31 1.10
CA PHE A 83 -23.68 11.55 0.88
C PHE A 83 -22.62 12.46 0.25
N PRO A 84 -21.33 12.23 0.53
CA PRO A 84 -20.27 12.95 -0.16
C PRO A 84 -20.36 12.69 -1.67
N VAL A 85 -20.08 13.72 -2.47
CA VAL A 85 -19.94 13.53 -3.91
C VAL A 85 -18.67 12.71 -4.18
N GLY A 86 -18.83 11.61 -4.91
CA GLY A 86 -17.74 10.77 -5.40
C GLY A 86 -17.75 10.69 -6.93
N GLY A 87 -16.66 10.25 -7.54
CA GLY A 87 -16.57 10.15 -9.01
C GLY A 87 -16.33 11.48 -9.70
N ILE A 88 -15.65 12.42 -9.04
CA ILE A 88 -15.26 13.70 -9.65
C ILE A 88 -13.76 13.74 -9.94
N SER A 89 -13.40 14.42 -11.01
CA SER A 89 -12.01 14.70 -11.38
C SER A 89 -11.45 15.85 -10.56
N TRP A 90 -10.13 16.01 -10.57
CA TRP A 90 -9.49 17.17 -9.95
C TRP A 90 -9.97 18.49 -10.57
N PHE A 91 -10.19 18.50 -11.90
CA PHE A 91 -10.71 19.68 -12.60
C PHE A 91 -12.14 20.04 -12.17
N GLU A 92 -13.01 19.04 -11.99
CA GLU A 92 -14.37 19.23 -11.47
C GLU A 92 -14.34 19.75 -10.02
N ALA A 93 -13.45 19.21 -9.18
CA ALA A 93 -13.25 19.69 -7.82
C ALA A 93 -12.79 21.16 -7.79
N GLU A 94 -11.84 21.55 -8.64
CA GLU A 94 -11.38 22.94 -8.75
C GLU A 94 -12.49 23.88 -9.24
N ALA A 95 -13.25 23.46 -10.26
CA ALA A 95 -14.37 24.25 -10.80
C ALA A 95 -15.46 24.46 -9.74
N TYR A 96 -15.78 23.40 -8.98
CA TYR A 96 -16.72 23.49 -7.86
C TYR A 96 -16.21 24.42 -6.75
N ALA A 97 -14.91 24.35 -6.39
CA ALA A 97 -14.32 25.23 -5.40
C ALA A 97 -14.52 26.71 -5.77
N ARG A 98 -14.29 27.05 -7.05
CA ARG A 98 -14.51 28.40 -7.59
C ARG A 98 -15.99 28.79 -7.57
N PHE A 99 -16.89 27.89 -7.93
CA PHE A 99 -18.33 28.12 -7.81
C PHE A 99 -18.75 28.43 -6.38
N ALA A 100 -18.20 27.72 -5.40
CA ALA A 100 -18.48 27.93 -3.98
C ALA A 100 -17.79 29.18 -3.40
N GLY A 101 -16.93 29.87 -4.16
CA GLY A 101 -16.11 30.98 -3.66
C GLY A 101 -15.11 30.54 -2.60
N LYS A 102 -14.53 29.35 -2.77
CA LYS A 102 -13.58 28.68 -1.87
C LYS A 102 -12.39 28.14 -2.65
N GLU A 103 -11.50 27.45 -1.96
CA GLU A 103 -10.29 26.85 -2.54
C GLU A 103 -10.19 25.37 -2.18
N LEU A 104 -9.50 24.59 -3.02
CA LEU A 104 -9.04 23.26 -2.65
C LEU A 104 -7.99 23.37 -1.55
N LEU A 105 -8.00 22.42 -0.60
CA LEU A 105 -6.94 22.32 0.38
C LEU A 105 -5.60 22.07 -0.31
N THR A 106 -4.54 22.73 0.16
CA THR A 106 -3.18 22.26 -0.14
C THR A 106 -2.87 21.06 0.76
N LEU A 107 -1.88 20.26 0.39
CA LEU A 107 -1.43 19.13 1.21
C LEU A 107 -1.04 19.60 2.61
N TYR A 108 -0.43 20.78 2.73
CA TYR A 108 -0.07 21.39 4.00
C TYR A 108 -1.29 21.68 4.88
N HIS A 109 -2.31 22.36 4.33
CA HIS A 109 -3.55 22.65 5.06
C HIS A 109 -4.27 21.35 5.45
N TRP A 110 -4.29 20.36 4.56
CA TRP A 110 -4.94 19.08 4.83
C TRP A 110 -4.24 18.29 5.94
N TYR A 111 -2.92 18.19 5.90
CA TYR A 111 -2.14 17.48 6.93
C TYR A 111 -2.34 18.10 8.31
N PHE A 112 -2.35 19.43 8.39
CA PHE A 112 -2.62 20.13 9.64
C PHE A 112 -4.08 19.95 10.10
N ALA A 113 -5.05 20.11 9.20
CA ALA A 113 -6.47 19.99 9.52
C ALA A 113 -6.87 18.56 9.94
N SER A 114 -6.23 17.55 9.36
CA SER A 114 -6.51 16.13 9.62
C SER A 114 -5.87 15.61 10.91
N GLY A 115 -4.82 16.26 11.42
CA GLY A 115 -4.09 15.77 12.60
C GLY A 115 -3.33 14.46 12.33
N VAL A 116 -3.03 14.15 11.08
CA VAL A 116 -2.42 12.87 10.67
C VAL A 116 -1.04 12.60 11.32
N ASP A 117 -0.29 13.65 11.66
CA ASP A 117 1.00 13.56 12.34
C ASP A 117 0.86 13.63 13.90
N GLU A 118 -0.37 13.61 14.44
CA GLU A 118 -0.69 13.67 15.88
C GLU A 118 -1.25 12.31 16.43
N ILE A 119 -1.55 12.23 17.73
CA ILE A 119 -1.95 11.00 18.42
C ILE A 119 -3.47 10.78 18.33
N PHE A 120 -3.97 10.22 17.22
CA PHE A 120 -5.42 9.94 17.08
C PHE A 120 -5.74 8.57 16.47
N SER A 121 -5.78 7.53 17.30
CA SER A 121 -6.21 6.18 16.87
C SER A 121 -7.75 6.03 16.81
N ASP A 122 -8.50 6.83 17.57
CA ASP A 122 -9.96 6.63 17.70
C ASP A 122 -10.71 7.14 16.47
N MET A 123 -10.24 8.22 15.83
CA MET A 123 -10.80 8.71 14.56
C MET A 123 -10.80 7.60 13.52
N LEU A 124 -9.68 6.89 13.34
CA LEU A 124 -9.54 5.80 12.37
C LEU A 124 -10.48 4.61 12.65
N ARG A 125 -10.79 4.34 13.92
CA ARG A 125 -11.74 3.27 14.30
C ARG A 125 -13.19 3.62 13.99
N LEU A 126 -13.51 4.91 14.06
CA LEU A 126 -14.87 5.43 13.86
C LEU A 126 -15.13 5.82 12.40
N SER A 127 -14.08 5.89 11.59
CA SER A 127 -14.09 6.32 10.19
C SER A 127 -14.69 5.26 9.25
N GLN A 128 -15.08 5.69 8.06
CA GLN A 128 -15.64 4.82 7.02
C GLN A 128 -14.51 4.22 6.16
N PHE A 129 -13.99 3.06 6.54
CA PHE A 129 -13.01 2.26 5.80
C PHE A 129 -13.48 0.80 5.62
N ASP A 130 -12.79 0.02 4.79
CA ASP A 130 -13.00 -1.42 4.59
C ASP A 130 -14.50 -1.80 4.38
N SER A 131 -15.20 -0.99 3.60
CA SER A 131 -16.65 -1.04 3.43
C SER A 131 -17.09 -1.18 1.95
N ARG A 132 -18.40 -1.28 1.71
CA ARG A 132 -18.98 -1.42 0.36
C ARG A 132 -19.46 -0.11 -0.26
N GLY A 133 -19.41 1.00 0.46
CA GLY A 133 -19.87 2.30 -0.03
C GLY A 133 -19.68 3.42 0.99
N PRO A 134 -19.89 4.67 0.57
CA PRO A 134 -19.88 5.82 1.46
C PRO A 134 -21.08 5.81 2.40
N VAL A 135 -21.05 6.69 3.41
CA VAL A 135 -22.18 6.96 4.31
C VAL A 135 -22.52 8.46 4.27
N PRO A 136 -23.72 8.89 4.70
CA PRO A 136 -24.03 10.31 4.80
C PRO A 136 -23.02 11.01 5.72
N ILE A 137 -22.63 12.23 5.34
CA ILE A 137 -21.67 13.01 6.13
C ILE A 137 -22.16 13.21 7.57
N GLY A 138 -21.24 13.17 8.52
CA GLY A 138 -21.52 13.38 9.95
C GLY A 138 -22.28 12.26 10.65
N THR A 139 -22.54 11.12 9.98
CA THR A 139 -23.11 9.94 10.63
C THR A 139 -22.09 9.12 11.41
N ARG A 140 -20.80 9.31 11.11
CA ARG A 140 -19.69 8.75 11.88
C ARG A 140 -19.26 9.71 12.98
N GLU A 141 -18.82 9.15 14.09
CA GLU A 141 -18.26 9.89 15.23
C GLU A 141 -16.75 10.20 15.05
N ALA A 142 -16.23 10.03 13.83
CA ALA A 142 -14.86 10.36 13.46
C ALA A 142 -14.69 11.89 13.36
N ILE A 143 -14.08 12.50 14.37
CA ILE A 143 -13.84 13.94 14.46
C ILE A 143 -12.33 14.18 14.59
N GLY A 144 -11.78 14.98 13.68
CA GLY A 144 -10.40 15.44 13.71
C GLY A 144 -10.15 16.51 14.77
N PRO A 145 -8.88 16.84 15.08
CA PRO A 145 -8.52 17.73 16.19
C PRO A 145 -9.13 19.13 16.13
N TRP A 146 -9.44 19.60 14.92
CA TRP A 146 -9.99 20.93 14.66
C TRP A 146 -11.49 20.91 14.31
N GLY A 147 -12.18 19.79 14.57
CA GLY A 147 -13.61 19.66 14.34
C GLY A 147 -14.02 19.29 12.91
N ALA A 148 -13.06 18.87 12.06
CA ALA A 148 -13.37 18.30 10.75
C ALA A 148 -13.90 16.87 10.93
N HIS A 149 -15.12 16.62 10.44
CA HIS A 149 -15.69 15.28 10.40
C HIS A 149 -15.34 14.57 9.10
N ASP A 150 -15.24 13.24 9.16
CA ASP A 150 -15.09 12.37 7.98
C ASP A 150 -13.84 12.67 7.12
N ILE A 151 -12.84 13.36 7.69
CA ILE A 151 -11.57 13.65 6.98
C ILE A 151 -10.71 12.38 6.79
N ALA A 152 -11.03 11.32 7.52
CA ALA A 152 -10.46 9.99 7.36
C ALA A 152 -11.54 9.04 6.81
N GLY A 153 -11.27 8.46 5.64
CA GLY A 153 -12.19 7.52 5.00
C GLY A 153 -13.33 8.22 4.26
N ASN A 154 -14.42 7.49 4.07
CA ASN A 154 -15.55 7.92 3.24
C ASN A 154 -15.10 8.19 1.80
N VAL A 155 -14.89 9.44 1.37
CA VAL A 155 -14.26 9.73 0.08
C VAL A 155 -12.88 10.34 0.28
N LYS A 156 -11.97 10.06 -0.64
CA LYS A 156 -10.71 10.78 -0.74
C LYS A 156 -10.95 12.21 -1.19
N GLU A 157 -10.08 13.11 -0.76
CA GLU A 157 -10.22 14.54 -0.99
C GLU A 157 -9.14 15.04 -1.96
N TRP A 158 -9.55 15.53 -3.13
CA TRP A 158 -8.65 16.17 -4.09
C TRP A 158 -7.99 17.41 -3.48
N GLY A 159 -6.65 17.44 -3.50
CA GLY A 159 -5.84 18.57 -3.07
C GLY A 159 -5.34 19.43 -4.24
N ARG A 160 -4.93 20.66 -3.93
CA ARG A 160 -4.44 21.63 -4.91
C ARG A 160 -3.09 21.25 -5.53
N ASN A 161 -2.20 20.65 -4.75
CA ASN A 161 -0.80 20.49 -5.13
C ASN A 161 -0.59 19.43 -6.22
N GLU A 162 0.42 19.68 -7.05
CA GLU A 162 0.99 18.72 -8.00
C GLU A 162 2.13 17.94 -7.32
N SER A 163 2.27 16.65 -7.66
CA SER A 163 3.38 15.80 -7.21
C SER A 163 4.58 15.94 -8.14
N GLY A 164 5.60 16.69 -7.74
CA GLY A 164 6.78 16.99 -8.54
C GLY A 164 6.42 17.49 -9.93
N ASP A 165 7.14 17.00 -10.94
CA ASP A 165 6.87 17.29 -12.35
C ASP A 165 6.12 16.17 -13.07
N THR A 166 5.36 15.37 -12.32
CA THR A 166 4.66 14.19 -12.87
C THR A 166 3.33 14.51 -13.55
N GLY A 167 2.77 15.71 -13.30
CA GLY A 167 1.41 16.07 -13.69
C GLY A 167 0.30 15.42 -12.85
N LEU A 168 0.65 14.58 -11.88
CA LEU A 168 -0.30 13.99 -10.92
C LEU A 168 -0.69 15.03 -9.85
N ARG A 169 -1.93 14.94 -9.35
CA ARG A 169 -2.47 15.77 -8.26
C ARG A 169 -2.63 14.97 -6.99
N TYR A 170 -2.31 15.55 -5.85
CA TYR A 170 -2.50 14.89 -4.56
C TYR A 170 -3.98 14.65 -4.25
N ILE A 171 -4.27 13.51 -3.66
CA ILE A 171 -5.59 13.09 -3.17
C ILE A 171 -5.40 12.29 -1.89
N VAL A 172 -6.12 12.62 -0.83
CA VAL A 172 -5.77 12.23 0.56
C VAL A 172 -7.00 11.79 1.36
N GLY A 173 -6.79 11.25 2.56
CA GLY A 173 -7.86 10.82 3.48
C GLY A 173 -8.24 9.34 3.41
N GLY A 174 -8.00 8.71 2.25
CA GLY A 174 -8.34 7.30 2.00
C GLY A 174 -9.82 7.11 1.67
N GLY A 175 -10.13 6.10 0.85
CA GLY A 175 -11.50 5.82 0.40
C GLY A 175 -12.21 4.78 1.27
N TRP A 176 -13.55 4.76 1.21
CA TRP A 176 -14.39 3.80 1.93
C TRP A 176 -14.10 2.32 1.59
N ASN A 177 -13.46 2.05 0.46
CA ASN A 177 -13.05 0.71 -0.01
C ASN A 177 -11.59 0.37 0.31
N GLU A 178 -10.90 1.19 1.09
CA GLU A 178 -9.51 1.01 1.47
C GLU A 178 -9.37 0.78 2.98
N SER A 179 -8.24 0.24 3.40
CA SER A 179 -7.95 0.07 4.82
C SER A 179 -7.47 1.36 5.46
N ALA A 180 -7.76 1.51 6.77
CA ALA A 180 -7.55 2.75 7.52
C ALA A 180 -6.12 3.32 7.47
N TYR A 181 -5.09 2.49 7.26
CA TYR A 181 -3.71 2.98 7.12
C TYR A 181 -3.52 3.94 5.92
N ARG A 182 -4.40 3.87 4.92
CA ARG A 182 -4.40 4.77 3.76
C ARG A 182 -4.68 6.22 4.11
N PHE A 183 -5.27 6.49 5.27
CA PHE A 183 -5.42 7.86 5.79
C PHE A 183 -4.10 8.62 5.86
N ALA A 184 -3.03 7.94 6.30
CA ALA A 184 -1.74 8.57 6.57
C ALA A 184 -0.78 8.55 5.38
N GLU A 185 -1.08 7.79 4.34
CA GLU A 185 -0.17 7.63 3.20
C GLU A 185 -0.48 8.67 2.11
N PRO A 186 0.50 9.49 1.70
CA PRO A 186 0.30 10.41 0.60
C PRO A 186 0.07 9.65 -0.71
N GLU A 187 -0.87 10.14 -1.52
CA GLU A 187 -1.22 9.57 -2.81
C GLU A 187 -1.42 10.71 -3.82
N ALA A 188 -0.98 10.50 -5.06
CA ALA A 188 -1.32 11.38 -6.17
C ALA A 188 -1.84 10.57 -7.36
N ARG A 189 -2.81 11.16 -8.06
CA ARG A 189 -3.56 10.54 -9.14
C ARG A 189 -3.57 11.42 -10.38
N ASP A 190 -3.82 10.80 -11.53
CA ASP A 190 -4.06 11.53 -12.77
C ASP A 190 -5.30 12.43 -12.55
N PRO A 191 -5.21 13.75 -12.82
CA PRO A 191 -6.30 14.68 -12.55
C PRO A 191 -7.59 14.39 -13.34
N TRP A 192 -7.55 13.52 -14.35
CA TRP A 192 -8.72 13.06 -15.10
C TRP A 192 -9.44 11.85 -14.50
N GLN A 193 -8.83 11.14 -13.55
CA GLN A 193 -9.47 9.99 -12.92
C GLN A 193 -10.66 10.42 -12.07
N ARG A 194 -11.69 9.57 -12.04
CA ARG A 194 -13.00 9.85 -11.44
C ARG A 194 -13.55 8.60 -10.74
N ASP A 195 -12.71 7.96 -9.93
CA ASP A 195 -13.11 6.79 -9.16
C ASP A 195 -14.25 7.15 -8.19
N ALA A 196 -15.10 6.18 -7.85
CA ALA A 196 -16.23 6.41 -6.95
C ALA A 196 -15.83 6.94 -5.55
N THR A 197 -14.58 6.74 -5.16
CA THR A 197 -14.00 7.29 -3.91
C THR A 197 -13.41 8.67 -4.05
N PHE A 198 -13.39 9.30 -5.24
CA PHE A 198 -12.75 10.59 -5.44
C PHE A 198 -13.77 11.72 -5.26
N GLY A 199 -13.63 12.45 -4.16
CA GLY A 199 -14.45 13.59 -3.76
C GLY A 199 -13.60 14.83 -3.45
N VAL A 200 -14.17 15.73 -2.64
CA VAL A 200 -13.52 17.00 -2.30
C VAL A 200 -14.03 17.58 -0.98
N ARG A 201 -13.12 18.23 -0.25
CA ARG A 201 -13.39 19.17 0.83
C ARG A 201 -12.75 20.51 0.47
N LEU A 202 -13.36 21.60 0.91
CA LEU A 202 -12.91 22.95 0.58
C LEU A 202 -12.42 23.71 1.82
N MET A 203 -11.64 24.76 1.56
CA MET A 203 -11.16 25.70 2.56
C MET A 203 -11.36 27.14 2.13
N LYS A 204 -11.23 28.06 3.09
CA LYS A 204 -11.02 29.49 2.86
C LYS A 204 -9.79 29.93 3.62
N SER A 205 -8.82 30.52 2.93
CA SER A 205 -7.66 31.15 3.58
C SER A 205 -7.92 32.63 3.83
N THR A 206 -7.35 33.17 4.90
CA THR A 206 -7.33 34.62 5.16
C THR A 206 -6.33 35.36 4.26
N ALA A 207 -5.28 34.67 3.80
CA ALA A 207 -4.28 35.20 2.89
C ALA A 207 -3.69 34.09 1.99
N PRO A 208 -3.27 34.40 0.75
CA PRO A 208 -2.55 33.44 -0.08
C PRO A 208 -1.21 33.06 0.55
N VAL A 209 -0.89 31.76 0.52
CA VAL A 209 0.44 31.24 0.90
C VAL A 209 1.07 30.59 -0.33
N PRO A 210 1.82 31.33 -1.17
CA PRO A 210 2.38 30.80 -2.43
C PRO A 210 3.23 29.55 -2.24
N ALA A 211 4.04 29.50 -1.17
CA ALA A 211 4.87 28.35 -0.83
C ALA A 211 4.06 27.07 -0.58
N ALA A 212 2.85 27.18 -0.02
CA ALA A 212 1.97 26.03 0.23
C ALA A 212 1.17 25.61 -1.01
N SER A 213 1.05 26.49 -2.02
CA SER A 213 0.18 26.30 -3.19
C SER A 213 0.90 25.71 -4.41
N GLY A 214 2.23 25.70 -4.38
CA GLY A 214 3.08 25.22 -5.46
C GLY A 214 3.11 23.70 -5.63
N ARG A 215 3.96 23.24 -6.56
CA ARG A 215 4.30 21.82 -6.68
C ARG A 215 5.03 21.38 -5.42
N ILE A 216 4.68 20.20 -4.93
CA ILE A 216 5.43 19.58 -3.84
C ILE A 216 6.49 18.72 -4.49
N ALA A 217 7.76 19.01 -4.20
CA ALA A 217 8.88 18.27 -4.76
C ALA A 217 8.67 16.76 -4.57
N ASP A 218 8.91 15.99 -5.62
CA ASP A 218 8.86 14.54 -5.51
C ASP A 218 10.08 14.09 -4.69
N VAL A 219 9.86 13.83 -3.40
CA VAL A 219 10.92 13.34 -2.50
C VAL A 219 11.17 11.83 -2.64
N ARG A 220 10.46 11.14 -3.55
CA ARG A 220 10.75 9.74 -3.84
C ARG A 220 12.19 9.68 -4.34
N GLY A 221 12.96 8.72 -3.85
CA GLY A 221 14.35 8.61 -4.25
C GLY A 221 14.46 8.25 -5.72
N ASP A 222 15.46 8.82 -6.38
CA ASP A 222 15.78 8.50 -7.77
C ASP A 222 16.25 7.04 -7.85
N PRO A 223 15.54 6.14 -8.57
CA PRO A 223 15.98 4.77 -8.74
C PRO A 223 17.41 4.63 -9.30
N ALA A 224 17.85 5.58 -10.13
CA ALA A 224 19.19 5.58 -10.70
C ALA A 224 20.29 5.86 -9.66
N SER A 225 19.94 6.51 -8.54
CA SER A 225 20.89 6.77 -7.43
C SER A 225 21.30 5.53 -6.66
N LEU A 226 20.54 4.43 -6.79
CA LEU A 226 20.87 3.17 -6.12
C LEU A 226 21.94 2.41 -6.92
N VAL A 227 23.17 2.50 -6.42
CA VAL A 227 24.34 1.79 -6.90
C VAL A 227 24.70 0.71 -5.87
N PRO A 228 24.62 -0.59 -6.21
CA PRO A 228 25.03 -1.64 -5.30
C PRO A 228 26.51 -1.55 -4.93
N VAL A 229 26.81 -1.92 -3.69
CA VAL A 229 28.18 -2.02 -3.18
C VAL A 229 29.02 -3.12 -3.87
N SER A 230 30.35 -3.01 -3.75
CA SER A 230 31.31 -4.02 -4.24
C SER A 230 31.14 -5.37 -3.54
N ASP A 231 31.77 -6.43 -4.08
CA ASP A 231 31.78 -7.74 -3.42
C ASP A 231 32.47 -7.71 -2.05
N GLU A 232 33.57 -6.95 -1.87
CA GLU A 232 34.22 -6.83 -0.56
C GLU A 232 33.33 -6.10 0.45
N GLN A 233 32.69 -5.00 0.03
CA GLN A 233 31.76 -4.26 0.89
C GLN A 233 30.53 -5.11 1.24
N PHE A 234 29.98 -5.86 0.28
CA PHE A 234 28.88 -6.77 0.53
C PHE A 234 29.25 -7.86 1.54
N ALA A 235 30.48 -8.37 1.52
CA ALA A 235 30.95 -9.36 2.50
C ALA A 235 30.89 -8.81 3.93
N LEU A 236 31.14 -7.50 4.13
CA LEU A 236 30.97 -6.84 5.43
C LEU A 236 29.48 -6.73 5.81
N LEU A 237 28.62 -6.31 4.88
CA LEU A 237 27.17 -6.20 5.13
C LEU A 237 26.56 -7.55 5.50
N ARG A 238 26.98 -8.62 4.81
CA ARG A 238 26.56 -10.00 5.11
C ARG A 238 26.86 -10.41 6.55
N GLY A 239 27.94 -9.88 7.14
CA GLY A 239 28.33 -10.17 8.53
C GLY A 239 27.25 -9.83 9.56
N PHE A 240 26.44 -8.79 9.33
CA PHE A 240 25.34 -8.41 10.23
C PHE A 240 24.27 -9.50 10.37
N TYR A 241 24.11 -10.31 9.32
CA TYR A 241 23.08 -11.33 9.19
C TYR A 241 23.51 -12.71 9.69
N ALA A 242 24.79 -12.87 10.03
CA ALA A 242 25.27 -14.08 10.69
C ALA A 242 24.56 -14.28 12.04
N TYR A 243 24.26 -15.53 12.37
CA TYR A 243 23.76 -15.95 13.67
C TYR A 243 24.24 -17.36 13.96
N ASP A 244 24.40 -17.68 15.23
CA ASP A 244 24.82 -19.00 15.66
C ASP A 244 23.62 -19.96 15.61
N ARG A 245 23.76 -21.05 14.86
CA ARG A 245 22.74 -22.10 14.84
C ARG A 245 22.73 -22.81 16.18
N ALA A 246 21.62 -22.71 16.89
CA ALA A 246 21.34 -23.42 18.12
C ALA A 246 20.12 -24.34 17.97
N PRO A 247 19.95 -25.37 18.82
CA PRO A 247 18.76 -26.20 18.84
C PRO A 247 17.48 -25.35 18.87
N LEU A 248 16.53 -25.63 17.98
CA LEU A 248 15.30 -24.86 17.87
C LEU A 248 14.37 -25.07 19.06
N GLY A 249 14.42 -26.23 19.71
CA GLY A 249 13.46 -26.62 20.74
C GLY A 249 12.02 -26.41 20.27
N ALA A 250 11.72 -26.79 19.03
CA ALA A 250 10.45 -26.53 18.39
C ALA A 250 9.31 -27.29 19.09
N ARG A 251 8.15 -26.65 19.21
CA ARG A 251 6.96 -27.21 19.87
C ARG A 251 5.72 -26.87 19.08
N THR A 252 4.76 -27.78 19.04
CA THR A 252 3.40 -27.49 18.62
C THR A 252 2.61 -27.07 19.86
N GLU A 253 2.17 -25.82 19.87
CA GLU A 253 1.43 -25.21 20.99
C GLU A 253 -0.08 -25.49 20.86
N ALA A 254 -0.59 -25.45 19.63
CA ALA A 254 -1.99 -25.75 19.34
C ALA A 254 -2.16 -26.33 17.94
N VAL A 255 -3.24 -27.07 17.77
CA VAL A 255 -3.69 -27.60 16.48
C VAL A 255 -5.14 -27.24 16.31
N ASP A 256 -5.46 -26.60 15.19
CA ASP A 256 -6.80 -26.26 14.77
C ASP A 256 -7.06 -26.93 13.41
N ASP A 257 -8.01 -27.85 13.42
CA ASP A 257 -8.39 -28.62 12.23
C ASP A 257 -9.81 -28.27 11.75
N GLY A 258 -10.36 -27.14 12.20
CA GLY A 258 -11.73 -26.72 11.92
C GLY A 258 -11.95 -26.19 10.50
N SER A 259 -10.89 -25.72 9.82
CA SER A 259 -11.00 -25.25 8.43
C SER A 259 -11.22 -26.42 7.46
N PRO A 260 -12.14 -26.30 6.48
CA PRO A 260 -12.27 -27.32 5.43
C PRO A 260 -11.08 -27.36 4.47
N HIS A 261 -10.21 -26.33 4.48
CA HIS A 261 -9.14 -26.17 3.50
C HIS A 261 -7.76 -26.53 4.04
N TRP A 262 -7.53 -26.40 5.34
CA TRP A 262 -6.23 -26.62 5.95
C TRP A 262 -6.33 -27.10 7.38
N ARG A 263 -5.24 -27.70 7.86
CA ARG A 263 -4.96 -27.89 9.28
C ARG A 263 -3.94 -26.83 9.70
N LYS A 264 -4.27 -26.03 10.70
CA LYS A 264 -3.40 -24.96 11.24
C LYS A 264 -2.70 -25.48 12.50
N GLU A 265 -1.38 -25.47 12.51
CA GLU A 265 -0.58 -25.67 13.72
C GLU A 265 -0.03 -24.33 14.19
N THR A 266 -0.31 -23.97 15.44
CA THR A 266 0.45 -22.94 16.14
C THR A 266 1.69 -23.60 16.69
N VAL A 267 2.86 -23.14 16.27
CA VAL A 267 4.16 -23.68 16.66
C VAL A 267 5.01 -22.58 17.25
N SER A 268 6.00 -22.95 18.05
CA SER A 268 7.01 -22.01 18.49
C SER A 268 8.41 -22.63 18.42
N PHE A 269 9.42 -21.81 18.17
CA PHE A 269 10.82 -22.22 18.13
C PHE A 269 11.76 -21.09 18.58
N ALA A 270 13.01 -21.44 18.92
CA ALA A 270 14.01 -20.48 19.36
C ALA A 270 14.52 -19.62 18.19
N GLY A 271 14.42 -18.30 18.35
CA GLY A 271 14.94 -17.27 17.47
C GLY A 271 16.44 -17.06 17.58
N PRO A 272 16.99 -16.12 16.80
CA PRO A 272 18.42 -15.88 16.69
C PRO A 272 19.10 -15.41 18.00
N ALA A 273 18.38 -14.77 18.92
CA ALA A 273 18.90 -14.35 20.23
C ALA A 273 18.33 -15.19 21.38
N GLY A 274 17.75 -16.36 21.08
CA GLY A 274 17.17 -17.28 22.06
C GLY A 274 15.72 -16.97 22.49
N GLU A 275 15.16 -15.87 22.02
CA GLU A 275 13.74 -15.54 22.17
C GLU A 275 12.85 -16.60 21.51
N ARG A 276 11.59 -16.73 21.94
CA ARG A 276 10.64 -17.64 21.28
C ARG A 276 9.90 -16.92 20.16
N ILE A 277 9.95 -17.50 18.96
CA ILE A 277 9.20 -17.06 17.78
C ILE A 277 7.95 -17.93 17.67
N PRO A 278 6.74 -17.40 17.86
CA PRO A 278 5.50 -18.04 17.45
C PRO A 278 5.41 -18.05 15.93
N ALA A 279 4.85 -19.12 15.36
CA ALA A 279 4.55 -19.22 13.95
C ALA A 279 3.30 -20.07 13.72
N PHE A 280 2.65 -19.86 12.59
CA PHE A 280 1.49 -20.63 12.15
C PHE A 280 1.85 -21.43 10.91
N PHE A 281 1.78 -22.75 11.01
CA PHE A 281 1.98 -23.66 9.88
C PHE A 281 0.61 -24.13 9.36
N PHE A 282 0.29 -23.75 8.14
CA PHE A 282 -0.95 -24.12 7.45
C PHE A 282 -0.65 -25.29 6.50
N ALA A 283 -1.05 -26.49 6.90
CA ALA A 283 -0.96 -27.69 6.06
C ALA A 283 -2.23 -27.83 5.20
N PRO A 284 -2.11 -27.89 3.87
CA PRO A 284 -3.27 -28.02 2.99
C PRO A 284 -3.92 -29.39 3.14
N LYS A 285 -5.26 -29.45 3.11
CA LYS A 285 -6.01 -30.72 3.15
C LYS A 285 -6.16 -31.39 1.77
N ASN A 286 -5.92 -30.65 0.70
CA ASN A 286 -6.06 -31.10 -0.68
C ASN A 286 -4.73 -31.50 -1.34
N ALA A 287 -3.66 -31.67 -0.55
CA ALA A 287 -2.37 -32.18 -1.02
C ALA A 287 -1.79 -33.15 0.01
N THR A 288 -0.84 -33.98 -0.41
CA THR A 288 -0.17 -34.95 0.46
C THR A 288 1.26 -34.55 0.77
N ALA A 289 1.70 -34.75 2.01
CA ALA A 289 3.10 -34.58 2.40
C ALA A 289 4.06 -35.49 1.59
N PRO A 290 5.34 -35.11 1.42
CA PRO A 290 5.96 -33.88 1.94
C PRO A 290 5.54 -32.63 1.14
N TYR A 291 5.19 -31.56 1.86
CA TYR A 291 4.61 -30.36 1.26
C TYR A 291 5.68 -29.44 0.68
N GLN A 292 5.40 -28.90 -0.52
CA GLN A 292 6.00 -27.63 -0.94
C GLN A 292 5.56 -26.54 0.04
N THR A 293 6.49 -25.79 0.60
CA THR A 293 6.20 -24.84 1.67
C THR A 293 6.62 -23.43 1.30
N ILE A 294 5.74 -22.46 1.51
CA ILE A 294 6.00 -21.04 1.27
C ILE A 294 6.20 -20.34 2.63
N VAL A 295 7.36 -19.71 2.81
CA VAL A 295 7.59 -18.80 3.94
C VAL A 295 6.94 -17.45 3.63
N PHE A 296 6.03 -17.03 4.48
CA PHE A 296 5.28 -15.79 4.32
C PHE A 296 5.89 -14.64 5.13
N PHE A 297 5.98 -13.46 4.50
CA PHE A 297 6.28 -12.20 5.19
C PHE A 297 5.17 -11.16 4.96
N PRO A 298 4.56 -10.61 6.02
CA PRO A 298 3.36 -9.79 5.92
C PRO A 298 3.54 -8.36 5.41
N SER A 299 2.41 -7.73 5.12
CA SER A 299 2.28 -6.28 4.92
C SER A 299 2.41 -5.51 6.24
N SER A 300 2.30 -4.17 6.18
CA SER A 300 2.28 -3.30 7.36
C SER A 300 1.12 -3.60 8.31
N TYR A 301 0.04 -4.25 7.85
CA TYR A 301 -1.08 -4.69 8.68
C TYR A 301 -0.62 -5.42 9.96
N ALA A 302 0.39 -6.29 9.85
CA ALA A 302 0.92 -7.04 10.99
C ALA A 302 1.56 -6.15 12.08
N ARG A 303 1.93 -4.91 11.76
CA ARG A 303 2.41 -3.91 12.74
C ARG A 303 1.26 -3.16 13.40
N GLU A 304 0.13 -3.02 12.69
CA GLU A 304 -1.05 -2.23 13.12
C GLU A 304 -2.12 -3.06 13.85
N ILE A 305 -2.06 -4.40 13.77
CA ILE A 305 -2.93 -5.29 14.54
C ILE A 305 -2.25 -5.82 15.82
N PRO A 306 -2.96 -5.84 16.98
CA PRO A 306 -2.38 -6.23 18.27
C PRO A 306 -2.20 -7.73 18.49
N SER A 307 -2.98 -8.59 17.82
CA SER A 307 -2.95 -10.04 18.02
C SER A 307 -2.87 -10.77 16.70
N SER A 308 -2.04 -11.81 16.66
CA SER A 308 -1.93 -12.76 15.56
C SER A 308 -3.13 -13.68 15.44
N ASP A 309 -4.14 -13.60 16.31
CA ASP A 309 -5.45 -14.24 16.09
C ASP A 309 -6.18 -13.67 14.86
N ALA A 310 -5.88 -12.43 14.48
CA ALA A 310 -6.51 -11.71 13.38
C ALA A 310 -5.59 -11.65 12.15
N LEU A 311 -4.95 -12.76 11.78
CA LEU A 311 -4.14 -12.85 10.56
C LEU A 311 -4.93 -12.42 9.33
N ASP A 312 -4.27 -11.69 8.43
CA ASP A 312 -4.84 -11.28 7.14
C ASP A 312 -4.80 -12.45 6.14
N LEU A 313 -5.71 -13.41 6.34
CA LEU A 313 -5.77 -14.64 5.54
C LEU A 313 -5.94 -14.36 4.04
N VAL A 314 -6.69 -13.31 3.68
CA VAL A 314 -6.99 -12.96 2.27
C VAL A 314 -5.72 -12.78 1.44
N THR A 315 -4.61 -12.34 2.07
CA THR A 315 -3.35 -12.07 1.38
C THR A 315 -2.53 -13.30 1.02
N PHE A 316 -2.82 -14.47 1.58
CA PHE A 316 -2.03 -15.68 1.37
C PHE A 316 -2.82 -16.99 1.29
N GLU A 317 -4.09 -17.02 1.69
CA GLU A 317 -4.88 -18.26 1.75
C GLU A 317 -4.98 -18.98 0.40
N PHE A 318 -4.87 -18.25 -0.71
CA PHE A 318 -4.86 -18.81 -2.05
C PHE A 318 -3.70 -19.80 -2.27
N LEU A 319 -2.56 -19.60 -1.60
CA LEU A 319 -1.41 -20.51 -1.64
C LEU A 319 -1.79 -21.83 -0.95
N VAL A 320 -2.42 -21.75 0.22
CA VAL A 320 -2.85 -22.93 0.97
C VAL A 320 -3.92 -23.70 0.22
N ARG A 321 -4.92 -22.99 -0.32
CA ARG A 321 -6.00 -23.59 -1.10
C ARG A 321 -5.54 -24.18 -2.42
N SER A 322 -4.39 -23.74 -2.95
CA SER A 322 -3.73 -24.37 -4.11
C SER A 322 -2.97 -25.66 -3.78
N GLY A 323 -2.91 -26.05 -2.49
CA GLY A 323 -2.26 -27.27 -2.01
C GLY A 323 -0.79 -27.08 -1.62
N ARG A 324 -0.34 -25.85 -1.35
CA ARG A 324 0.98 -25.57 -0.78
C ARG A 324 0.88 -25.30 0.72
N ALA A 325 1.82 -25.81 1.51
CA ALA A 325 1.90 -25.39 2.89
C ALA A 325 2.40 -23.94 3.00
N VAL A 326 1.94 -23.22 4.01
CA VAL A 326 2.42 -21.86 4.32
C VAL A 326 2.87 -21.81 5.76
N ILE A 327 4.05 -21.25 6.01
CA ILE A 327 4.46 -20.87 7.37
C ILE A 327 4.45 -19.36 7.52
N TYR A 328 3.79 -18.89 8.57
CA TYR A 328 3.68 -17.49 8.93
C TYR A 328 4.35 -17.28 10.29
N PRO A 329 5.60 -16.82 10.35
CA PRO A 329 6.24 -16.39 11.60
C PRO A 329 5.61 -15.08 12.09
N VAL A 330 5.37 -14.98 13.40
CA VAL A 330 5.10 -13.70 14.06
C VAL A 330 6.45 -13.02 14.26
N TYR A 331 6.82 -12.09 13.38
CA TYR A 331 8.12 -11.41 13.40
C TYR A 331 8.25 -10.40 14.56
N GLU A 332 9.48 -10.08 14.97
CA GLU A 332 9.71 -9.04 15.98
C GLU A 332 9.04 -7.71 15.56
N GLY A 333 8.33 -7.04 16.47
CA GLY A 333 7.65 -5.79 16.15
C GLY A 333 6.30 -5.95 15.42
N THR A 334 5.80 -7.17 15.25
CA THR A 334 4.46 -7.46 14.71
C THR A 334 3.56 -8.11 15.76
N PHE A 335 2.24 -7.90 15.65
CA PHE A 335 1.22 -8.48 16.54
C PHE A 335 1.56 -8.40 18.04
N GLU A 336 1.39 -9.48 18.79
CA GLU A 336 1.73 -9.55 20.21
C GLU A 336 3.24 -9.41 20.49
N ARG A 337 4.09 -9.52 19.47
CA ARG A 337 5.55 -9.23 19.55
C ARG A 337 5.89 -7.78 19.24
N ARG A 338 4.91 -6.87 19.27
CA ARG A 338 5.11 -5.42 19.19
C ARG A 338 6.14 -4.95 20.20
N LYS A 339 7.18 -4.33 19.67
CA LYS A 339 8.19 -3.63 20.44
C LYS A 339 8.38 -2.28 19.78
N PRO A 340 8.29 -1.15 20.49
CA PRO A 340 8.59 0.15 19.91
C PRO A 340 9.96 0.12 19.24
N THR A 341 10.06 0.68 18.03
CA THR A 341 11.37 0.85 17.39
C THR A 341 12.03 2.08 17.98
N SER A 342 12.87 1.88 19.00
CA SER A 342 13.65 2.93 19.63
C SER A 342 14.87 3.34 18.78
N GLY A 343 15.29 4.60 18.84
CA GLY A 343 16.57 5.05 18.26
C GLY A 343 16.56 5.36 16.77
N GLY A 344 15.39 5.64 16.18
CA GLY A 344 15.27 6.07 14.78
C GLY A 344 15.81 5.04 13.79
N MET A 345 16.65 5.47 12.86
CA MET A 345 17.12 4.62 11.76
C MET A 345 17.99 3.44 12.20
N SER A 346 18.72 3.57 13.31
CA SER A 346 19.48 2.45 13.90
C SER A 346 18.56 1.34 14.40
N GLY A 347 17.45 1.69 15.07
CA GLY A 347 16.45 0.71 15.49
C GLY A 347 15.76 0.03 14.31
N ILE A 348 15.48 0.78 13.24
CA ILE A 348 14.95 0.21 11.99
C ILE A 348 15.93 -0.78 11.38
N ARG A 349 17.23 -0.44 11.33
CA ARG A 349 18.28 -1.34 10.86
C ARG A 349 18.29 -2.65 11.65
N ASP A 350 18.38 -2.56 12.98
CA ASP A 350 18.52 -3.73 13.84
C ASP A 350 17.28 -4.65 13.77
N ARG A 351 16.09 -4.06 13.65
CA ARG A 351 14.84 -4.79 13.39
C ARG A 351 14.90 -5.57 12.08
N ASN A 352 15.27 -4.93 10.97
CA ASN A 352 15.31 -5.60 9.66
C ASN A 352 16.38 -6.70 9.61
N VAL A 353 17.51 -6.50 10.29
CA VAL A 353 18.52 -7.56 10.47
C VAL A 353 17.92 -8.75 11.24
N THR A 354 17.18 -8.47 12.31
CA THR A 354 16.48 -9.50 13.09
C THR A 354 15.45 -10.25 12.24
N TRP A 355 14.61 -9.55 11.47
CA TRP A 355 13.64 -10.16 10.55
C TRP A 355 14.26 -11.16 9.59
N ALA A 356 15.42 -10.84 8.99
CA ALA A 356 16.11 -11.76 8.09
C ALA A 356 16.54 -13.03 8.84
N LYS A 357 17.09 -12.87 10.05
CA LYS A 357 17.48 -14.00 10.90
C LYS A 357 16.28 -14.85 11.31
N GLU A 358 15.13 -14.24 11.58
CA GLU A 358 13.89 -14.97 11.88
C GLU A 358 13.37 -15.76 10.66
N VAL A 359 13.51 -15.24 9.44
CA VAL A 359 13.27 -16.02 8.21
C VAL A 359 14.21 -17.23 8.16
N PHE A 360 15.51 -17.05 8.43
CA PHE A 360 16.48 -18.15 8.41
C PHE A 360 16.15 -19.22 9.47
N ARG A 361 15.78 -18.81 10.69
CA ARG A 361 15.36 -19.72 11.77
C ARG A 361 14.06 -20.44 11.46
N THR A 362 13.13 -19.78 10.77
CA THR A 362 11.91 -20.41 10.28
C THR A 362 12.23 -21.52 9.27
N ILE A 363 13.19 -21.29 8.38
CA ILE A 363 13.62 -22.30 7.41
C ILE A 363 14.39 -23.45 8.10
N ASP A 364 15.21 -23.16 9.11
CA ASP A 364 15.81 -24.22 9.95
C ASP A 364 14.72 -25.12 10.57
N TYR A 365 13.59 -24.54 11.00
CA TYR A 365 12.46 -25.29 11.52
C TYR A 365 11.78 -26.15 10.44
N LEU A 366 11.57 -25.60 9.25
CA LEU A 366 11.01 -26.36 8.12
C LEU A 366 11.89 -27.55 7.73
N GLU A 367 13.22 -27.45 7.79
CA GLU A 367 14.13 -28.56 7.50
C GLU A 367 14.02 -29.71 8.51
N GLN A 368 13.53 -29.46 9.73
CA GLN A 368 13.33 -30.49 10.75
C GLN A 368 11.96 -31.16 10.67
N ARG A 369 11.06 -30.67 9.80
CA ARG A 369 9.71 -31.21 9.65
C ARG A 369 9.70 -32.39 8.67
N PRO A 370 9.23 -33.59 9.09
CA PRO A 370 9.18 -34.77 8.20
C PRO A 370 8.11 -34.65 7.11
N ASP A 371 7.14 -33.75 7.28
CA ASP A 371 6.06 -33.48 6.33
C ASP A 371 6.37 -32.33 5.38
N VAL A 372 7.59 -31.79 5.35
CA VAL A 372 8.00 -30.70 4.46
C VAL A 372 9.07 -31.17 3.48
N ASP A 373 8.93 -30.81 2.20
CA ASP A 373 9.99 -30.99 1.21
C ASP A 373 10.96 -29.80 1.27
N ALA A 374 12.08 -29.97 1.99
CA ALA A 374 13.11 -28.95 2.16
C ALA A 374 13.77 -28.52 0.82
N SER A 375 13.62 -29.31 -0.25
CA SER A 375 14.12 -28.92 -1.57
C SER A 375 13.18 -27.96 -2.32
N ARG A 376 11.96 -27.74 -1.81
CA ARG A 376 10.88 -26.96 -2.47
C ARG A 376 10.32 -25.88 -1.55
N ILE A 377 11.21 -25.09 -0.96
CA ILE A 377 10.84 -23.92 -0.15
C ILE A 377 10.75 -22.68 -1.03
N GLY A 378 9.59 -22.04 -1.03
CA GLY A 378 9.37 -20.73 -1.66
C GLY A 378 9.31 -19.60 -0.63
N TYR A 379 9.38 -18.37 -1.11
CA TYR A 379 9.18 -17.16 -0.30
C TYR A 379 8.10 -16.29 -0.93
N TYR A 380 7.12 -15.86 -0.15
CA TYR A 380 6.09 -14.91 -0.57
C TYR A 380 6.09 -13.73 0.39
N SER A 381 6.01 -12.51 -0.16
CA SER A 381 5.83 -11.34 0.67
C SER A 381 4.99 -10.26 0.02
N LEU A 382 4.34 -9.46 0.88
CA LEU A 382 3.42 -8.40 0.48
C LEU A 382 3.84 -7.05 1.06
N SER A 383 3.80 -5.99 0.24
CA SER A 383 4.03 -4.59 0.64
C SER A 383 5.31 -4.45 1.49
N LEU A 384 5.20 -4.16 2.79
CA LEU A 384 6.31 -4.11 3.75
C LEU A 384 7.30 -5.27 3.54
N GLY A 385 6.80 -6.51 3.50
CA GLY A 385 7.63 -7.69 3.28
C GLY A 385 8.25 -7.77 1.90
N ALA A 386 7.64 -7.16 0.88
CA ALA A 386 8.16 -7.13 -0.49
C ALA A 386 9.25 -6.05 -0.67
N PHE A 387 9.18 -4.94 0.08
CA PHE A 387 10.29 -3.98 0.16
C PHE A 387 11.52 -4.57 0.87
N PHE A 388 11.32 -5.49 1.82
CA PHE A 388 12.38 -6.14 2.59
C PHE A 388 12.92 -7.44 1.94
N GLY A 389 12.04 -8.18 1.26
CA GLY A 389 12.25 -9.55 0.77
C GLY A 389 13.56 -9.86 0.03
N PRO A 390 14.13 -8.94 -0.78
CA PRO A 390 15.42 -9.19 -1.43
C PRO A 390 16.57 -9.55 -0.48
N ILE A 391 16.54 -9.09 0.79
CA ILE A 391 17.58 -9.37 1.77
C ILE A 391 17.62 -10.87 2.12
N PRO A 392 16.57 -11.48 2.71
CA PRO A 392 16.62 -12.90 3.04
C PRO A 392 16.80 -13.76 1.78
N VAL A 393 16.20 -13.39 0.65
CA VAL A 393 16.32 -14.15 -0.60
C VAL A 393 17.75 -14.13 -1.17
N ALA A 394 18.52 -13.07 -0.96
CA ALA A 394 19.93 -13.01 -1.36
C ALA A 394 20.85 -13.85 -0.45
N LEU A 395 20.45 -14.06 0.80
CA LEU A 395 21.30 -14.64 1.84
C LEU A 395 20.96 -16.09 2.18
N GLU A 396 19.76 -16.54 1.82
CA GLU A 396 19.25 -17.87 2.16
C GLU A 396 19.15 -18.78 0.92
N PRO A 397 20.14 -19.65 0.68
CA PRO A 397 20.17 -20.51 -0.51
C PRO A 397 19.10 -21.61 -0.53
N ARG A 398 18.41 -21.86 0.59
CA ARG A 398 17.31 -22.83 0.67
C ARG A 398 16.03 -22.31 0.00
N ILE A 399 15.85 -20.99 -0.13
CA ILE A 399 14.72 -20.42 -0.89
C ILE A 399 14.93 -20.68 -2.39
N LYS A 400 13.94 -21.28 -3.06
CA LYS A 400 14.07 -21.70 -4.47
C LYS A 400 13.30 -20.84 -5.46
N ALA A 401 12.27 -20.13 -5.02
CA ALA A 401 11.53 -19.18 -5.84
C ALA A 401 10.84 -18.14 -4.95
N SER A 402 10.76 -16.90 -5.43
CA SER A 402 10.17 -15.79 -4.67
C SER A 402 9.10 -15.05 -5.46
N VAL A 403 8.04 -14.64 -4.76
CA VAL A 403 7.04 -13.69 -5.25
C VAL A 403 7.02 -12.48 -4.30
N PHE A 404 7.27 -11.31 -4.86
CA PHE A 404 7.21 -10.02 -4.17
C PHE A 404 5.99 -9.26 -4.69
N ALA A 405 4.97 -9.10 -3.86
CA ALA A 405 3.73 -8.41 -4.20
C ALA A 405 3.70 -7.01 -3.61
N ALA A 406 3.29 -6.01 -4.40
CA ALA A 406 3.29 -4.60 -4.01
C ALA A 406 4.66 -4.12 -3.45
N GLY A 407 5.76 -4.69 -3.99
CA GLY A 407 7.13 -4.41 -3.56
C GLY A 407 7.81 -3.35 -4.41
N GLY A 408 8.94 -2.84 -3.94
CA GLY A 408 9.68 -1.79 -4.62
C GLY A 408 11.04 -1.49 -4.01
N LEU A 409 11.64 -0.38 -4.46
CA LEU A 409 12.90 0.13 -3.94
C LEU A 409 12.67 0.97 -2.68
N ARG A 410 13.63 0.93 -1.77
CA ARG A 410 13.68 1.81 -0.59
C ARG A 410 14.88 2.75 -0.73
N PHE A 411 14.70 3.97 -0.25
CA PHE A 411 15.68 5.03 -0.34
C PHE A 411 15.97 5.57 1.06
N ASN A 412 17.13 6.22 1.23
CA ASN A 412 17.51 6.87 2.49
C ASN A 412 17.49 5.93 3.71
N VAL A 413 17.83 4.65 3.50
CA VAL A 413 18.02 3.65 4.58
C VAL A 413 19.50 3.28 4.71
N PRO A 414 19.97 2.82 5.89
CA PRO A 414 21.35 2.43 6.11
C PRO A 414 21.82 1.34 5.13
N PRO A 415 23.11 1.34 4.73
CA PRO A 415 23.65 0.37 3.77
C PRO A 415 23.38 -1.09 4.14
N GLU A 416 23.34 -1.42 5.43
CA GLU A 416 23.11 -2.76 5.97
C GLU A 416 21.71 -3.30 5.66
N ILE A 417 20.74 -2.42 5.41
CA ILE A 417 19.35 -2.79 5.09
C ILE A 417 18.88 -2.20 3.77
N GLN A 418 19.79 -1.64 2.99
CA GLN A 418 19.52 -1.15 1.64
C GLN A 418 19.41 -2.34 0.68
N THR A 419 18.20 -2.72 0.30
CA THR A 419 17.94 -3.93 -0.50
C THR A 419 18.67 -3.94 -1.84
N ALA A 420 18.94 -2.78 -2.46
CA ALA A 420 19.74 -2.70 -3.68
C ALA A 420 21.16 -3.29 -3.53
N ASN A 421 21.74 -3.29 -2.33
CA ASN A 421 23.04 -3.91 -2.07
C ASN A 421 22.98 -5.45 -2.15
N PHE A 422 21.82 -6.04 -1.83
CA PHE A 422 21.57 -7.48 -1.78
C PHE A 422 21.06 -8.03 -3.10
N MET A 423 20.28 -7.24 -3.85
CA MET A 423 19.64 -7.65 -5.11
C MET A 423 20.58 -8.32 -6.12
N PRO A 424 21.84 -7.88 -6.34
CA PRO A 424 22.72 -8.56 -7.29
C PRO A 424 23.11 -9.99 -6.87
N ARG A 425 22.89 -10.36 -5.61
CA ARG A 425 23.15 -11.69 -5.05
C ARG A 425 21.89 -12.55 -4.97
N VAL A 426 20.70 -11.99 -5.25
CA VAL A 426 19.50 -12.78 -5.50
C VAL A 426 19.68 -13.51 -6.83
N LYS A 427 19.95 -14.83 -6.80
CA LYS A 427 20.17 -15.65 -8.00
C LYS A 427 18.98 -16.54 -8.36
N THR A 428 18.02 -16.64 -7.46
CA THR A 428 16.84 -17.48 -7.61
C THR A 428 15.75 -16.76 -8.41
N PRO A 429 14.78 -17.49 -8.99
CA PRO A 429 13.66 -16.91 -9.70
C PRO A 429 12.83 -15.93 -8.86
N VAL A 430 12.55 -14.75 -9.41
CA VAL A 430 11.76 -13.69 -8.77
C VAL A 430 10.61 -13.22 -9.65
N LEU A 431 9.40 -13.24 -9.11
CA LEU A 431 8.23 -12.56 -9.67
C LEU A 431 7.95 -11.29 -8.85
N LEU A 432 7.85 -10.15 -9.52
CA LEU A 432 7.38 -8.89 -8.95
C LEU A 432 5.96 -8.61 -9.47
N ILE A 433 4.98 -8.45 -8.59
CA ILE A 433 3.60 -8.11 -8.94
C ILE A 433 3.24 -6.75 -8.34
N ASN A 434 2.85 -5.77 -9.16
CA ASN A 434 2.48 -4.43 -8.69
C ASN A 434 1.22 -3.90 -9.37
N GLY A 435 0.54 -2.97 -8.70
CA GLY A 435 -0.52 -2.19 -9.34
C GLY A 435 0.05 -1.21 -10.36
N THR A 436 -0.64 -1.01 -11.48
CA THR A 436 -0.30 -0.01 -12.52
C THR A 436 -0.36 1.42 -11.98
N ASN A 437 -1.13 1.58 -10.91
CA ASN A 437 -1.57 2.82 -10.31
C ASN A 437 -0.96 2.99 -8.90
N ASP A 438 0.12 2.27 -8.60
CA ASP A 438 0.86 2.34 -7.33
C ASP A 438 1.69 3.62 -7.26
N PHE A 439 1.27 4.56 -6.41
CA PHE A 439 1.98 5.82 -6.20
C PHE A 439 3.28 5.65 -5.41
N ALA A 440 3.33 4.66 -4.51
CA ALA A 440 4.49 4.39 -3.67
C ALA A 440 5.62 3.71 -4.45
N VAL A 441 5.28 2.94 -5.49
CA VAL A 441 6.25 2.25 -6.35
C VAL A 441 6.03 2.58 -7.83
N PRO A 442 6.51 3.74 -8.31
CA PRO A 442 6.28 4.18 -9.68
C PRO A 442 7.01 3.30 -10.72
N PRO A 443 6.62 3.36 -12.02
CA PRO A 443 7.21 2.54 -13.08
C PRO A 443 8.74 2.52 -13.14
N PRO A 444 9.47 3.66 -13.03
CA PRO A 444 10.92 3.66 -13.00
C PRO A 444 11.51 2.83 -11.86
N SER A 445 10.92 2.87 -10.67
CA SER A 445 11.36 2.09 -9.52
C SER A 445 11.17 0.58 -9.72
N ARG A 446 10.06 0.17 -10.35
CA ARG A 446 9.76 -1.25 -10.65
C ARG A 446 10.71 -1.82 -11.70
N ARG A 447 11.01 -1.04 -12.75
CA ARG A 447 12.01 -1.42 -13.75
C ARG A 447 13.39 -1.57 -13.12
N ARG A 448 13.81 -0.56 -12.35
CA ARG A 448 15.10 -0.59 -11.67
C ARG A 448 15.23 -1.73 -10.66
N PHE A 449 14.15 -2.09 -9.96
CA PHE A 449 14.11 -3.27 -9.10
C PHE A 449 14.52 -4.53 -9.86
N LEU A 450 13.92 -4.79 -11.04
CA LEU A 450 14.28 -5.95 -11.85
C LEU A 450 15.72 -5.88 -12.38
N GLU A 451 16.19 -4.69 -12.77
CA GLU A 451 17.57 -4.49 -13.27
C GLU A 451 18.62 -4.86 -12.21
N LEU A 452 18.38 -4.47 -10.95
CA LEU A 452 19.30 -4.71 -9.85
C LEU A 452 19.39 -6.19 -9.44
N LEU A 453 18.38 -7.01 -9.75
CA LEU A 453 18.38 -8.42 -9.42
C LEU A 453 19.45 -9.18 -10.21
N GLY A 454 20.26 -9.94 -9.48
CA GLY A 454 21.23 -10.91 -10.01
C GLY A 454 20.60 -12.14 -10.66
N THR A 455 19.28 -12.26 -10.59
CA THR A 455 18.48 -13.32 -11.20
C THR A 455 18.62 -13.26 -12.72
N PRO A 456 18.87 -14.40 -13.40
CA PRO A 456 18.91 -14.44 -14.86
C PRO A 456 17.63 -13.87 -15.48
N PRO A 457 17.70 -13.13 -16.61
CA PRO A 457 16.54 -12.47 -17.21
C PRO A 457 15.33 -13.39 -17.44
N GLN A 458 15.54 -14.63 -17.88
CA GLN A 458 14.47 -15.62 -18.11
C GLN A 458 13.79 -16.12 -16.83
N HIS A 459 14.36 -15.79 -15.67
CA HIS A 459 13.89 -16.17 -14.34
C HIS A 459 13.45 -14.98 -13.49
N LYS A 460 13.32 -13.78 -14.08
CA LYS A 460 12.70 -12.63 -13.41
C LYS A 460 11.59 -12.03 -14.25
N LYS A 461 10.46 -11.69 -13.62
CA LYS A 461 9.27 -11.17 -14.32
C LYS A 461 8.62 -10.04 -13.50
N LEU A 462 8.19 -8.98 -14.18
CA LEU A 462 7.28 -7.97 -13.63
C LEU A 462 5.89 -8.22 -14.22
N VAL A 463 4.89 -8.29 -13.36
CA VAL A 463 3.47 -8.33 -13.72
C VAL A 463 2.83 -7.07 -13.17
N GLU A 464 2.30 -6.24 -14.07
CA GLU A 464 1.53 -5.05 -13.72
C GLU A 464 0.05 -5.34 -13.91
N LEU A 465 -0.72 -5.12 -12.86
CA LEU A 465 -2.16 -5.37 -12.80
C LEU A 465 -2.88 -4.07 -12.47
N GLU A 466 -4.15 -3.96 -12.87
CA GLU A 466 -4.97 -2.82 -12.48
C GLU A 466 -5.08 -2.74 -10.94
N GLY A 467 -4.98 -1.54 -10.39
CA GLY A 467 -5.11 -1.27 -8.96
C GLY A 467 -4.03 -0.35 -8.39
N GLY A 468 -4.25 0.09 -7.15
CA GLY A 468 -3.36 0.97 -6.39
C GLY A 468 -2.11 0.27 -5.88
N HIS A 469 -1.75 0.45 -4.61
CA HIS A 469 -0.55 -0.16 -4.05
C HIS A 469 -0.57 -1.69 -4.17
N VAL A 470 -1.70 -2.30 -3.82
CA VAL A 470 -1.98 -3.72 -4.08
C VAL A 470 -2.94 -3.80 -5.28
N PRO A 471 -2.67 -4.67 -6.27
CA PRO A 471 -3.59 -4.94 -7.36
C PRO A 471 -5.00 -5.34 -6.92
N VAL A 472 -6.02 -4.93 -7.68
CA VAL A 472 -7.42 -5.30 -7.41
C VAL A 472 -7.87 -6.57 -8.15
N ASP A 473 -7.18 -6.96 -9.23
CA ASP A 473 -7.47 -8.20 -9.96
C ASP A 473 -6.87 -9.43 -9.23
N ALA A 474 -7.55 -9.84 -8.17
CA ALA A 474 -7.15 -10.99 -7.36
C ALA A 474 -7.03 -12.29 -8.18
N ARG A 475 -7.87 -12.49 -9.20
CA ARG A 475 -7.86 -13.74 -9.99
C ARG A 475 -6.58 -13.86 -10.79
N ARG A 476 -6.20 -12.79 -11.49
CA ARG A 476 -4.95 -12.79 -12.25
C ARG A 476 -3.73 -12.75 -11.33
N PHE A 477 -3.81 -12.02 -10.22
CA PHE A 477 -2.78 -12.04 -9.20
C PHE A 477 -2.48 -13.47 -8.72
N PHE A 478 -3.51 -14.21 -8.29
CA PHE A 478 -3.34 -15.58 -7.79
C PHE A 478 -2.76 -16.48 -8.87
N ARG A 479 -3.28 -16.41 -10.10
CA ARG A 479 -2.76 -17.20 -11.22
C ARG A 479 -1.27 -16.99 -11.43
N GLU A 480 -0.83 -15.73 -11.51
CA GLU A 480 0.58 -15.40 -11.80
C GLU A 480 1.52 -15.89 -10.69
N ALA A 481 1.11 -15.77 -9.42
CA ALA A 481 1.87 -16.29 -8.30
C ALA A 481 1.93 -17.83 -8.28
N LEU A 482 0.81 -18.50 -8.54
CA LEU A 482 0.72 -19.97 -8.55
C LEU A 482 1.48 -20.58 -9.72
N ASP A 483 1.31 -20.05 -10.93
CA ASP A 483 2.04 -20.49 -12.14
C ASP A 483 3.56 -20.35 -11.95
N TRP A 484 3.99 -19.31 -11.23
CA TRP A 484 5.40 -19.10 -10.91
C TRP A 484 5.94 -20.19 -9.98
N TYR A 485 5.22 -20.52 -8.91
CA TYR A 485 5.63 -21.61 -8.03
C TYR A 485 5.53 -22.97 -8.71
N ASP A 486 4.51 -23.23 -9.54
CA ASP A 486 4.41 -24.47 -10.31
C ASP A 486 5.62 -24.65 -11.23
N ARG A 487 6.10 -23.57 -11.86
CA ARG A 487 7.27 -23.61 -12.74
C ARG A 487 8.57 -23.95 -12.00
N TYR A 488 8.78 -23.42 -10.80
CA TYR A 488 10.09 -23.49 -10.13
C TYR A 488 10.16 -24.44 -8.94
N LEU A 489 9.03 -24.70 -8.27
CA LEU A 489 8.90 -25.69 -7.20
C LEU A 489 8.24 -26.98 -7.70
N GLY A 490 7.68 -26.96 -8.92
CA GLY A 490 6.89 -28.04 -9.49
C GLY A 490 5.40 -27.89 -9.16
N ALA A 491 4.54 -28.49 -9.98
CA ALA A 491 3.11 -28.55 -9.71
C ALA A 491 2.82 -29.29 -8.39
N VAL A 492 1.76 -28.85 -7.70
CA VAL A 492 1.22 -29.56 -6.53
C VAL A 492 0.58 -30.87 -6.98
N LYS A 493 0.70 -31.92 -6.17
CA LYS A 493 0.16 -33.25 -6.44
C LYS A 493 -1.06 -33.54 -5.58
#